data_AF-A0A0G0SD27-F1
#
_entry.id   AF-A0A0G0SD27-F1
#
_cell.length_a   1.000
_cell.length_b   1.000
_cell.length_c   1.000
_cell.angle_alpha   90.00
_cell.angle_beta   90.00
_cell.angle_gamma   90.00
#
_symmetry.space_group_name_H-M   'P 1'
#
loop_
_entity.id
_entity.type
_entity.pdbx_description
1 polymer ?
#
loop_
_entity_poly.entity_id
_entity_poly.type
_entity_poly.pdbx_seq_one_letter_code
_entity_poly.pdbx_strand_id
1 'polypeptide(L)'
;MVEDDGKKPDKVAEDFFLFAEKYNLKSLIKSVLFRIESLREKDEEKNKIAITLAIKSDEKSLEDIKKTIGSEGGEAEVVIDKEILGGFTAKYKNRLHDYSLLSQVNKLRNKLKQA
;
A
#
# COMPACT_ATOMS: atom_id res chain seq x y z
N MET A 1 -6.37 -14.06 8.39
CA MET A 1 -5.23 -14.29 9.29
C MET A 1 -4.82 -15.73 9.06
N VAL A 2 -3.66 -15.95 8.42
CA VAL A 2 -3.08 -17.30 8.37
C VAL A 2 -2.28 -17.42 9.67
N GLU A 3 -2.63 -18.39 10.50
CA GLU A 3 -1.94 -18.67 11.76
C GLU A 3 -0.48 -19.02 11.45
N ASP A 4 0.44 -18.31 12.09
CA ASP A 4 1.87 -18.57 11.98
C ASP A 4 2.20 -19.77 12.88
N ASP A 5 2.01 -20.97 12.33
CA ASP A 5 2.17 -22.27 13.01
C ASP A 5 3.61 -22.59 13.46
N GLY A 6 4.54 -21.64 13.39
CA GLY A 6 5.93 -21.84 13.83
C GLY A 6 6.69 -22.94 13.07
N LYS A 7 6.12 -23.45 11.97
CA LYS A 7 6.76 -24.44 11.11
C LYS A 7 7.81 -23.75 10.24
N LYS A 8 9.04 -24.29 10.25
CA LYS A 8 10.12 -23.81 9.37
C LYS A 8 9.65 -23.80 7.90
N PRO A 9 9.96 -22.76 7.11
CA PRO A 9 9.46 -22.59 5.76
C PRO A 9 9.78 -23.78 4.85
N ASP A 10 10.93 -24.42 5.06
CA ASP A 10 11.36 -25.60 4.31
C ASP A 10 10.41 -26.80 4.50
N LYS A 11 9.90 -27.00 5.72
CA LYS A 11 8.97 -28.10 6.01
C LYS A 11 7.60 -27.88 5.39
N VAL A 12 7.14 -26.64 5.33
CA VAL A 12 5.86 -26.30 4.69
C VAL A 12 5.92 -26.52 3.18
N ALA A 13 7.06 -26.20 2.57
CA ALA A 13 7.31 -26.48 1.16
C ALA A 13 7.34 -27.99 0.89
N GLU A 14 8.07 -28.76 1.70
CA GLU A 14 8.11 -30.23 1.60
C GLU A 14 6.72 -30.86 1.73
N ASP A 15 5.94 -30.47 2.75
CA ASP A 15 4.56 -30.93 2.95
C ASP A 15 3.66 -30.60 1.74
N PHE A 16 3.84 -29.43 1.13
CA PHE A 16 3.12 -29.03 -0.08
C PHE A 16 3.50 -29.87 -1.29
N PHE A 17 4.78 -30.17 -1.50
CA PHE A 17 5.22 -31.03 -2.61
C PHE A 17 4.73 -32.47 -2.44
N LEU A 18 4.78 -33.01 -1.21
CA LEU A 18 4.22 -34.32 -0.89
C LEU A 18 2.71 -34.38 -1.16
N PHE A 19 1.98 -33.33 -0.80
CA PHE A 19 0.56 -33.19 -1.13
C PHE A 19 0.33 -33.11 -2.65
N ALA A 20 1.09 -32.28 -3.36
CA ALA A 20 0.94 -32.13 -4.80
C ALA A 20 1.25 -33.42 -5.57
N GLU A 21 2.21 -34.21 -5.08
CA GLU A 21 2.53 -35.52 -5.64
C GLU A 21 1.43 -36.54 -5.36
N LYS A 22 0.94 -36.61 -4.11
CA LYS A 22 -0.12 -37.54 -3.70
C LYS A 22 -1.41 -37.39 -4.50
N TYR A 23 -1.75 -36.15 -4.88
CA TYR A 23 -2.97 -35.83 -5.63
C TYR A 23 -2.72 -35.59 -7.13
N ASN A 24 -1.51 -35.87 -7.62
CA ASN A 24 -1.11 -35.68 -9.02
C ASN A 24 -1.32 -34.24 -9.53
N LEU A 25 -1.19 -33.25 -8.64
CA LEU A 25 -1.37 -31.82 -8.88
C LEU A 25 -0.08 -31.14 -9.37
N LYS A 26 0.89 -31.92 -9.86
CA LYS A 26 2.20 -31.41 -10.32
C LYS A 26 2.06 -30.32 -11.38
N SER A 27 1.03 -30.40 -12.23
CA SER A 27 0.73 -29.39 -13.26
C SER A 27 0.27 -28.05 -12.67
N LEU A 28 -0.34 -28.05 -11.49
CA LEU A 28 -0.86 -26.85 -10.83
C LEU A 28 0.20 -26.12 -10.01
N ILE A 29 1.35 -26.72 -9.74
CA ILE A 29 2.46 -26.09 -9.02
C ILE A 29 2.85 -24.76 -9.67
N LYS A 30 2.94 -24.73 -11.01
CA LYS A 30 3.23 -23.51 -11.77
C LYS A 30 2.15 -22.43 -11.56
N SER A 31 0.89 -22.82 -11.59
CA SER A 31 -0.24 -21.90 -11.38
C SER A 31 -0.29 -21.36 -9.96
N VAL A 32 0.04 -22.19 -8.97
CA VAL A 32 0.14 -21.77 -7.56
C VAL A 32 1.30 -20.79 -7.39
N LEU A 33 2.45 -21.05 -8.01
CA LEU A 33 3.62 -20.16 -7.96
C LEU A 33 3.30 -18.79 -8.55
N PHE A 34 2.71 -18.77 -9.75
CA PHE A 34 2.24 -17.54 -10.39
C PHE A 34 1.21 -16.79 -9.52
N ARG A 35 0.33 -17.52 -8.82
CA ARG A 35 -0.65 -16.91 -7.92
C ARG A 35 0.00 -16.30 -6.69
N ILE A 36 1.01 -16.95 -6.11
CA ILE A 36 1.77 -16.43 -4.96
C ILE A 36 2.53 -15.17 -5.37
N GLU A 37 3.19 -15.19 -6.52
CA GLU A 37 3.90 -14.02 -7.07
C GLU A 37 2.93 -12.86 -7.31
N SER A 38 1.79 -13.10 -7.97
CA SER A 38 0.77 -12.06 -8.19
C SER A 38 0.16 -11.53 -6.89
N LEU A 39 0.02 -12.37 -5.86
CA LEU A 39 -0.42 -11.92 -4.53
C LEU A 39 0.65 -11.05 -3.86
N ARG A 40 1.93 -11.42 -3.98
CA ARG A 40 3.04 -10.64 -3.46
C ARG A 40 3.17 -9.29 -4.16
N GLU A 41 3.07 -9.25 -5.48
CA GLU A 41 3.06 -8.00 -6.26
C GLU A 41 1.89 -7.10 -5.88
N LYS A 42 0.69 -7.66 -5.70
CA LYS A 42 -0.48 -6.89 -5.24
C LYS A 42 -0.33 -6.38 -3.82
N ASP A 43 0.31 -7.13 -2.94
CA ASP A 43 0.58 -6.68 -1.59
C ASP A 43 1.70 -5.62 -1.56
N GLU A 44 2.73 -5.76 -2.40
CA GLU A 44 3.75 -4.73 -2.63
C GLU A 44 3.12 -3.45 -3.21
N GLU A 45 2.29 -3.53 -4.25
CA GLU A 45 1.54 -2.38 -4.81
C GLU A 45 0.60 -1.73 -3.80
N LYS A 46 -0.10 -2.52 -2.98
CA LYS A 46 -0.95 -1.98 -1.89
C LYS A 46 -0.15 -1.29 -0.79
N ASN A 47 1.12 -1.68 -0.63
CA ASN A 47 2.03 -1.11 0.36
C ASN A 47 2.79 0.11 -0.19
N LYS A 48 2.75 0.39 -1.49
CA LYS A 48 3.28 1.63 -2.06
C LYS A 48 2.42 2.82 -1.66
N ILE A 49 3.06 3.88 -1.20
CA ILE A 49 2.42 5.15 -0.85
C ILE A 49 2.52 6.05 -2.07
N ALA A 50 1.40 6.42 -2.70
CA ALA A 50 1.43 7.45 -3.74
C ALA A 50 1.19 8.81 -3.08
N ILE A 51 2.21 9.66 -3.04
CA ILE A 51 2.13 11.01 -2.47
C ILE A 51 2.11 12.01 -3.63
N THR A 52 1.03 12.77 -3.77
CA THR A 52 0.92 13.84 -4.76
C THR A 52 1.13 15.19 -4.09
N LEU A 53 2.08 15.98 -4.61
CA LEU A 53 2.48 17.27 -4.06
C LEU A 53 2.44 18.36 -5.13
N ALA A 54 2.11 19.58 -4.72
CA ALA A 54 2.15 20.76 -5.59
C ALA A 54 3.58 21.14 -6.02
N ILE A 55 4.54 20.92 -5.13
CA ILE A 55 5.94 21.32 -5.26
C ILE A 55 6.80 20.18 -4.73
N LYS A 56 8.02 20.05 -5.24
CA LYS A 56 9.01 19.10 -4.71
C LYS A 56 9.25 19.40 -3.22
N SER A 57 8.91 18.46 -2.37
CA SER A 57 9.20 18.53 -0.94
C SER A 57 10.59 17.97 -0.62
N ASP A 58 11.16 18.42 0.48
CA ASP A 58 12.38 17.89 1.07
C ASP A 58 12.12 16.50 1.71
N GLU A 59 13.17 15.71 1.87
CA GLU A 59 13.09 14.34 2.42
C GLU A 59 12.48 14.31 3.83
N LYS A 60 12.73 15.34 4.65
CA LYS A 60 12.14 15.48 6.00
C LYS A 60 10.61 15.60 5.94
N SER A 61 10.10 16.47 5.07
CA SER A 61 8.65 16.61 4.88
C SER A 61 8.02 15.32 4.37
N LEU A 62 8.71 14.55 3.51
CA LEU A 62 8.21 13.25 3.04
C LEU A 62 8.16 12.22 4.18
N GLU A 63 9.13 12.20 5.08
CA GLU A 63 9.10 11.35 6.28
C GLU A 63 7.95 11.72 7.22
N ASP A 64 7.71 13.01 7.45
CA ASP A 64 6.61 13.47 8.28
C ASP A 64 5.24 13.14 7.68
N ILE A 65 5.13 13.22 6.34
CA ILE A 65 3.95 12.76 5.61
C ILE A 65 3.76 11.24 5.82
N LYS A 66 4.81 10.43 5.65
CA LYS A 66 4.75 8.97 5.89
C LYS A 66 4.31 8.63 7.32
N LYS A 67 4.82 9.34 8.32
CA LYS A 67 4.40 9.21 9.73
C LYS A 67 2.93 9.55 9.92
N THR A 68 2.48 10.64 9.32
CA THR A 68 1.08 11.11 9.41
C THR A 68 0.09 10.10 8.82
N ILE A 69 0.49 9.37 7.77
CA ILE A 69 -0.34 8.37 7.09
C ILE A 69 -0.22 6.97 7.75
N GLY A 70 0.71 6.79 8.71
CA GLY A 70 0.95 5.50 9.37
C GLY A 70 1.65 4.47 8.47
N SER A 71 2.54 4.94 7.58
CA SER A 71 3.33 4.08 6.69
C SER A 71 4.84 4.33 6.90
N GLU A 72 5.28 4.13 8.14
CA GLU A 72 6.69 4.14 8.48
C GLU A 72 7.40 3.00 7.73
N GLY A 73 8.37 3.34 6.88
CA GLY A 73 9.16 2.36 6.11
C GLY A 73 8.59 1.93 4.75
N GLY A 74 7.42 2.45 4.33
CA GLY A 74 6.88 2.16 3.00
C GLY A 74 7.64 2.88 1.87
N GLU A 75 7.79 2.20 0.73
CA GLU A 75 8.23 2.85 -0.52
C GLU A 75 7.18 3.90 -0.92
N ALA A 76 7.62 5.15 -1.06
CA ALA A 76 6.76 6.24 -1.50
C ALA A 76 7.11 6.64 -2.92
N GLU A 77 6.09 6.61 -3.78
CA GLU A 77 6.13 7.20 -5.09
C GLU A 77 5.63 8.63 -4.98
N VAL A 78 6.49 9.60 -5.31
CA VAL A 78 6.18 11.03 -5.23
C VAL A 78 5.82 11.54 -6.61
N VAL A 79 4.57 11.97 -6.77
CA VAL A 79 4.06 12.59 -8.00
C VAL A 79 3.93 14.09 -7.78
N ILE A 80 4.46 14.90 -8.69
CA ILE A 80 4.31 16.36 -8.62
C ILE A 80 3.17 16.76 -9.55
N ASP A 81 2.10 17.28 -8.97
CA ASP A 81 0.92 17.78 -9.70
C ASP A 81 0.71 19.27 -9.42
N LYS A 82 0.88 20.08 -10.46
CA LYS A 82 0.78 21.55 -10.38
C LYS A 82 -0.66 22.06 -10.28
N GLU A 83 -1.67 21.21 -10.47
CA GLU A 83 -3.08 21.59 -10.28
C GLU A 83 -3.44 21.70 -8.79
N ILE A 84 -2.64 21.08 -7.91
CA ILE A 84 -2.80 21.24 -6.46
C ILE A 84 -2.30 22.62 -6.06
N LEU A 85 -3.22 23.50 -5.65
CA LEU A 85 -2.91 24.86 -5.17
C LEU A 85 -2.05 24.89 -3.90
N GLY A 86 -2.02 23.79 -3.14
CA GLY A 86 -1.16 23.55 -1.99
C GLY A 86 -1.65 22.42 -1.10
N GLY A 87 -0.76 21.94 -0.22
CA GLY A 87 -0.97 20.73 0.57
C GLY A 87 -0.51 19.46 -0.16
N PHE A 88 -0.97 18.30 0.30
CA PHE A 88 -0.63 17.01 -0.29
C PHE A 88 -1.84 16.07 -0.31
N THR A 89 -1.85 15.15 -1.28
CA THR A 89 -2.74 13.99 -1.23
C THR A 89 -1.89 12.74 -1.12
N ALA A 90 -2.29 11.80 -0.27
CA ALA A 90 -1.60 10.54 -0.14
C ALA A 90 -2.56 9.38 -0.27
N LYS A 91 -2.23 8.42 -1.13
CA LYS A 91 -2.98 7.19 -1.31
C LYS A 91 -2.16 6.05 -0.71
N TYR A 92 -2.72 5.39 0.30
CA TYR A 92 -2.11 4.26 0.98
C TYR A 92 -3.16 3.22 1.35
N LYS A 93 -2.91 1.93 1.07
CA LYS A 93 -3.83 0.82 1.38
C LYS A 93 -5.30 1.09 1.00
N ASN A 94 -5.50 1.64 -0.20
CA ASN A 94 -6.82 2.00 -0.74
C ASN A 94 -7.57 3.10 0.04
N ARG A 95 -6.88 3.84 0.91
CA ARG A 95 -7.38 5.06 1.56
C ARG A 95 -6.74 6.27 0.92
N LEU A 96 -7.59 7.25 0.58
CA LEU A 96 -7.15 8.54 0.07
C LEU A 96 -7.19 9.56 1.19
N HIS A 97 -6.00 10.03 1.55
CA HIS A 97 -5.79 11.06 2.55
C HIS A 97 -5.59 12.39 1.82
N ASP A 98 -6.66 13.18 1.76
CA ASP A 98 -6.63 14.50 1.14
C ASP A 98 -6.42 15.59 2.20
N TYR A 99 -5.22 16.16 2.19
CA TYR A 99 -4.83 17.30 3.01
C TYR A 99 -4.62 18.56 2.15
N SER A 100 -5.16 18.60 0.93
CA SER A 100 -5.10 19.77 0.06
C SER A 100 -5.76 20.98 0.72
N LEU A 101 -5.17 22.17 0.52
CA LEU A 101 -5.69 23.42 1.06
C LEU A 101 -7.12 23.70 0.57
N LEU A 102 -7.43 23.30 -0.67
CA LEU A 102 -8.77 23.43 -1.25
C LEU A 102 -9.80 22.65 -0.43
N SER A 103 -9.48 21.42 -0.04
CA SER A 103 -10.35 20.56 0.77
C SER A 103 -10.58 21.16 2.17
N GLN A 104 -9.53 21.73 2.77
CA GLN A 104 -9.62 22.39 4.08
C GLN A 104 -10.47 23.67 4.03
N VAL A 105 -10.27 24.51 3.02
CA VAL A 105 -11.07 25.73 2.81
C VAL A 105 -12.54 25.38 2.56
N ASN A 106 -12.82 24.34 1.78
CA ASN A 106 -14.19 23.88 1.53
C ASN A 106 -14.86 23.33 2.80
N LYS A 107 -14.12 22.57 3.63
CA LYS A 107 -14.63 22.13 4.95
C LYS A 107 -14.94 23.30 5.87
N LEU A 108 -14.09 24.33 5.89
CA LEU A 108 -14.29 25.53 6.70
C LEU A 108 -15.51 26.33 6.21
N ARG A 109 -15.65 26.52 4.89
CA ARG A 109 -16.80 27.17 4.27
C ARG A 109 -18.12 26.46 4.58
N ASN A 110 -18.12 25.13 4.55
CA ASN A 110 -19.32 24.36 4.86
C ASN A 110 -19.70 24.43 6.34
N LYS A 111 -18.72 24.45 7.25
CA LYS A 111 -18.98 24.68 8.69
C LYS A 111 -19.55 26.07 8.96
N LEU A 112 -19.01 27.10 8.31
CA LEU A 112 -19.50 28.47 8.44
C LEU A 112 -20.89 28.70 7.83
N LYS A 113 -21.33 27.84 6.90
CA LYS A 113 -22.70 27.88 6.36
C LYS A 113 -23.73 27.12 7.22
N GLN A 114 -23.27 26.32 8.17
CA GLN A 114 -24.11 25.52 9.07
C GLN A 114 -24.19 26.12 10.49
N ALA A 115 -23.43 27.18 10.76
CA ALA A 115 -23.52 28.00 11.97
C ALA A 115 -24.29 29.30 11.64
#